data_AF-A0A9P6W5N5-F1
#
_entry.id   AF-A0A9P6W5N5-F1
#
_cell.length_a   1.000
_cell.length_b   1.000
_cell.length_c   1.000
_cell.angle_alpha   90.00
_cell.angle_beta   90.00
_cell.angle_gamma   90.00
#
_symmetry.space_group_name_H-M   'P 1'
#
loop_
_entity.id
_entity.type
_entity.pdbx_description
1 polymer ?
#
loop_
_entity_poly.entity_id
_entity_poly.type
_entity_poly.pdbx_seq_one_letter_code
_entity_poly.pdbx_strand_id
1 'polypeptide(L)'
;MAVVALRDLERGEEVVTSYVDLSLPREERQKELQERYKFVCHCEGCSDSAGVDPREAMLCPAAAKSSCEGLIAIPASGSKLETVTCPRCGTSAPYRDVHPAIEAAKKAYTDAEKAQYTDPRLAALQLSNLISALTTSLTPTPGLAPSAYPLYSALQLLLTVQLHSHQFEAALATSSVALRGARALFPSGHPVLALLMTTHARLLTTPPASDPAHPEQEMQYWMATDRRVADVHALVAALKHVEVAFGDGSQGEGVRPGMKGGEMAAMLRTLIRDQEEGIEMGRRMRASMAAQQQQQRA
;
A
#
# COMPACT_ATOMS: atom_id res chain seq x y z
N MET A 1 15.35 -9.61 19.85
CA MET A 1 14.38 -8.51 19.68
C MET A 1 15.17 -7.21 19.63
N ALA A 2 15.00 -6.42 18.56
CA ALA A 2 15.70 -5.14 18.39
C ALA A 2 14.67 -4.00 18.43
N VAL A 3 15.05 -2.87 19.01
CA VAL A 3 14.25 -1.64 19.02
C VAL A 3 14.97 -0.63 18.14
N VAL A 4 14.26 -0.08 17.16
CA VAL A 4 14.82 0.84 16.17
C VAL A 4 14.06 2.16 16.24
N ALA A 5 14.79 3.27 16.26
CA ALA A 5 14.19 4.59 16.21
C ALA A 5 13.68 4.87 14.78
N LEU A 6 12.41 5.25 14.64
CA LEU A 6 11.80 5.59 13.35
C LEU A 6 12.08 7.04 12.92
N ARG A 7 12.63 7.84 13.83
CA ARG A 7 13.03 9.24 13.65
C ARG A 7 14.14 9.57 14.63
N ASP A 8 14.76 10.73 14.45
CA ASP A 8 15.72 11.26 15.41
C ASP A 8 15.02 11.53 16.76
N LEU A 9 15.76 11.29 17.84
CA LEU A 9 15.31 11.44 19.22
C LEU A 9 16.19 12.45 19.94
N GLU A 10 15.56 13.36 20.68
CA GLU A 10 16.28 14.33 21.52
C GLU A 10 16.61 13.75 22.89
N ARG A 11 17.66 14.29 23.53
CA ARG A 11 18.03 13.84 24.88
C ARG A 11 16.93 14.20 25.88
N GLY A 12 16.42 13.19 26.58
CA GLY A 12 15.35 13.35 27.56
C GLY A 12 13.94 13.22 26.97
N GLU A 13 13.84 12.98 25.66
CA GLU A 13 12.57 12.67 25.01
C GLU A 13 12.05 11.29 25.44
N GLU A 14 10.73 11.17 25.60
CA GLU A 14 10.09 9.90 25.88
C GLU A 14 10.12 8.97 24.65
N VAL A 15 10.58 7.74 24.83
CA VAL A 15 10.57 6.72 23.78
C VAL A 15 9.25 5.97 23.82
N VAL A 16 8.44 6.12 22.76
CA VAL A 16 7.12 5.52 22.64
C VAL A 16 7.06 4.46 21.55
N THR A 17 6.15 3.48 21.71
CA THR A 17 5.82 2.47 20.70
C THR A 17 4.30 2.26 20.63
N SER A 18 3.79 1.70 19.53
CA SER A 18 2.37 1.35 19.42
C SER A 18 2.09 -0.04 20.01
N TYR A 19 1.01 -0.16 20.77
CA TYR A 19 0.48 -1.43 21.29
C TYR A 19 -0.72 -1.98 20.51
N VAL A 20 -1.23 -1.17 19.58
CA VAL A 20 -2.42 -1.47 18.78
C VAL A 20 -2.13 -1.18 17.30
N ASP A 21 -2.98 -1.68 16.42
CA ASP A 21 -2.86 -1.36 15.00
C ASP A 21 -3.21 0.12 14.74
N LEU A 22 -2.23 0.86 14.19
CA LEU A 22 -2.40 2.26 13.82
C LEU A 22 -3.33 2.45 12.61
N SER A 23 -3.76 1.38 11.91
CA SER A 23 -4.72 1.46 10.82
C SER A 23 -6.17 1.59 11.29
N LEU A 24 -6.47 1.19 12.53
CA LEU A 24 -7.81 1.21 13.09
C LEU A 24 -8.24 2.63 13.49
N PRO A 25 -9.53 3.00 13.41
CA PRO A 25 -10.04 4.30 13.87
C PRO A 25 -9.80 4.56 15.36
N ARG A 26 -9.94 5.83 15.78
CA ARG A 26 -9.70 6.25 17.17
C ARG A 26 -10.51 5.43 18.17
N GLU A 27 -11.80 5.20 17.90
CA GLU A 27 -12.69 4.46 18.79
C GLU A 27 -12.20 3.02 19.00
N GLU A 28 -11.85 2.32 17.93
CA GLU A 28 -11.34 0.94 18.00
C GLU A 28 -9.99 0.86 18.70
N ARG A 29 -9.07 1.81 18.44
CA ARG A 29 -7.78 1.88 19.14
C ARG A 29 -7.97 2.11 20.64
N GLN A 30 -8.84 3.03 21.03
CA GLN A 30 -9.13 3.32 22.44
C GLN A 30 -9.77 2.13 23.13
N LYS A 31 -10.72 1.48 22.46
CA LYS A 31 -11.37 0.27 22.97
C LYS A 31 -10.34 -0.82 23.25
N GLU A 32 -9.47 -1.13 22.30
CA GLU A 32 -8.43 -2.15 22.50
C GLU A 32 -7.48 -1.77 23.65
N LEU A 33 -7.04 -0.51 23.72
CA LEU A 33 -6.16 -0.03 24.79
C LEU A 33 -6.82 -0.11 26.18
N GLN A 34 -8.10 0.25 26.30
CA GLN A 34 -8.83 0.16 27.56
C GLN A 34 -9.11 -1.29 27.95
N GLU A 35 -9.49 -2.14 27.00
CA GLU A 35 -9.82 -3.54 27.26
C GLU A 35 -8.58 -4.37 27.63
N ARG A 36 -7.45 -4.15 26.96
CA ARG A 36 -6.22 -4.96 27.15
C ARG A 36 -5.24 -4.33 28.13
N TYR A 37 -5.03 -3.02 28.04
CA TYR A 37 -3.98 -2.32 28.77
C TYR A 37 -4.50 -1.37 29.86
N LYS A 38 -5.83 -1.24 29.99
CA LYS A 38 -6.51 -0.52 31.09
C LYS A 38 -6.15 0.97 31.19
N PHE A 39 -5.87 1.62 30.06
CA PHE A 39 -5.64 3.07 30.02
C PHE A 39 -6.35 3.73 28.82
N VAL A 40 -6.51 5.06 28.91
CA VAL A 40 -7.02 5.91 27.84
C VAL A 40 -5.84 6.65 27.20
N CYS A 41 -5.69 6.50 25.88
CA CYS A 41 -4.60 7.15 25.16
C CYS A 41 -4.89 8.63 24.91
N HIS A 42 -3.90 9.49 25.12
CA HIS A 42 -3.98 10.93 24.88
C HIS A 42 -2.90 11.41 23.88
N CYS A 43 -2.39 10.51 23.03
CA CYS A 43 -1.42 10.91 22.01
C CYS A 43 -2.07 11.86 20.98
N GLU A 44 -1.25 12.51 20.14
CA GLU A 44 -1.73 13.43 19.10
C GLU A 44 -2.75 12.79 18.16
N GLY A 45 -2.58 11.51 17.82
CA GLY A 45 -3.53 10.77 16.97
C GLY A 45 -4.83 10.36 17.67
N CYS A 46 -4.91 10.47 19.00
CA CYS A 46 -6.13 10.22 19.78
C CYS A 46 -6.78 11.50 20.32
N SER A 47 -6.03 12.60 20.33
CA SER A 47 -6.54 13.93 20.64
C SER A 47 -7.32 14.48 19.45
N ASP A 48 -8.24 15.43 19.67
CA ASP A 48 -9.01 16.06 18.61
C ASP A 48 -8.08 16.81 17.64
N SER A 49 -7.64 16.13 16.59
CA SER A 49 -6.79 16.71 15.56
C SER A 49 -7.63 17.65 14.68
N ALA A 50 -7.12 18.83 14.37
CA ALA A 50 -7.79 19.83 13.52
C ALA A 50 -7.97 19.39 12.04
N GLY A 51 -7.64 18.15 11.69
CA GLY A 51 -7.66 17.61 10.33
C GLY A 51 -8.64 16.44 10.16
N VAL A 52 -8.81 16.03 8.90
CA VAL A 52 -9.59 14.83 8.55
C VAL A 52 -8.77 13.58 8.88
N ASP A 53 -9.26 12.71 9.77
CA ASP A 53 -8.59 11.42 10.03
C ASP A 53 -8.66 10.54 8.76
N PRO A 54 -7.53 10.13 8.15
CA PRO A 54 -7.51 9.29 6.96
C PRO A 54 -8.20 7.93 7.14
N ARG A 55 -8.42 7.48 8.39
CA ARG A 55 -9.10 6.23 8.71
C ARG A 55 -10.62 6.31 8.62
N GLU A 56 -11.16 7.53 8.61
CA GLU A 56 -12.59 7.82 8.63
C GLU A 56 -12.92 8.91 7.58
N ALA A 57 -12.38 8.72 6.38
CA ALA A 57 -12.45 9.69 5.29
C ALA A 57 -12.98 9.11 3.98
N MET A 58 -13.60 9.98 3.19
CA MET A 58 -13.89 9.78 1.76
C MET A 58 -12.80 10.42 0.90
N LEU A 59 -12.64 9.92 -0.32
CA LEU A 59 -11.79 10.55 -1.33
C LEU A 59 -12.46 11.79 -1.93
N CYS A 60 -11.63 12.72 -2.38
CA CYS A 60 -12.08 13.80 -3.24
C CYS A 60 -12.74 13.24 -4.52
N PRO A 61 -13.95 13.71 -4.90
CA PRO A 61 -14.60 13.30 -6.15
C PRO A 61 -13.82 13.74 -7.41
N ALA A 62 -12.94 14.74 -7.29
CA ALA A 62 -12.07 15.18 -8.37
C ALA A 62 -10.77 14.36 -8.48
N ALA A 63 -10.54 13.34 -7.63
CA ALA A 63 -9.33 12.52 -7.68
C ALA A 63 -9.06 11.94 -9.07
N ALA A 64 -10.11 11.53 -9.79
CA ALA A 64 -9.99 11.01 -11.16
C ALA A 64 -9.76 12.09 -12.24
N LYS A 65 -10.10 13.35 -11.97
CA LYS A 65 -10.08 14.45 -12.96
C LYS A 65 -8.88 15.38 -12.82
N SER A 66 -8.55 15.77 -11.59
CA SER A 66 -7.51 16.76 -11.27
C SER A 66 -6.37 16.18 -10.44
N SER A 67 -6.33 14.86 -10.26
CA SER A 67 -5.36 14.18 -9.38
C SER A 67 -5.35 14.74 -7.95
N CYS A 68 -6.48 15.29 -7.48
CA CYS A 68 -6.59 15.79 -6.12
C CYS A 68 -6.64 14.64 -5.12
N GLU A 69 -5.63 14.55 -4.25
CA GLU A 69 -5.56 13.56 -3.15
C GLU A 69 -6.18 14.10 -1.85
N GLY A 70 -7.12 15.04 -1.96
CA GLY A 70 -7.80 15.60 -0.80
C GLY A 70 -8.71 14.57 -0.12
N LEU A 71 -8.76 14.60 1.21
CA LEU A 71 -9.66 13.80 2.03
C LEU A 71 -10.86 14.63 2.50
N ILE A 72 -11.99 13.96 2.64
CA ILE A 72 -13.25 14.55 3.11
C ILE A 72 -13.68 13.77 4.35
N ALA A 73 -13.91 14.46 5.47
CA ALA A 73 -14.44 13.82 6.66
C ALA A 73 -15.81 13.21 6.37
N ILE A 74 -16.04 11.99 6.87
CA ILE A 74 -17.36 11.37 6.80
C ILE A 74 -18.28 12.16 7.75
N PRO A 75 -19.38 12.77 7.27
CA PRO A 75 -20.38 13.40 8.12
C PRO A 75 -20.88 12.45 9.20
N ALA A 76 -21.32 12.92 10.37
CA ALA A 76 -21.89 12.05 11.39
C ALA A 76 -23.11 11.26 10.88
N SER A 77 -23.33 10.05 11.43
CA SER A 77 -24.49 9.23 11.11
C SER A 77 -25.81 9.99 11.34
N GLY A 78 -26.75 9.88 10.41
CA GLY A 78 -28.01 10.64 10.45
C GLY A 78 -27.88 12.13 10.12
N SER A 79 -26.72 12.61 9.67
CA SER A 79 -26.55 13.97 9.17
C SER A 79 -27.51 14.28 8.02
N LYS A 80 -28.09 15.49 8.04
CA LYS A 80 -28.99 16.01 6.99
C LYS A 80 -28.22 16.69 5.84
N LEU A 81 -26.90 16.58 5.81
CA LEU A 81 -26.10 17.14 4.72
C LEU A 81 -26.45 16.43 3.41
N GLU A 82 -26.72 17.20 2.37
CA GLU A 82 -26.99 16.69 1.02
C GLU A 82 -25.74 16.69 0.13
N THR A 83 -24.70 17.43 0.55
CA THR A 83 -23.45 17.58 -0.20
C THR A 83 -22.25 17.58 0.74
N VAL A 84 -21.11 17.15 0.22
CA VAL A 84 -19.80 17.24 0.86
C VAL A 84 -18.83 17.95 -0.06
N THR A 85 -17.90 18.70 0.52
CA THR A 85 -16.94 19.53 -0.23
C THR A 85 -15.51 19.18 0.16
N CYS A 86 -14.65 18.98 -0.84
CA CYS A 86 -13.23 18.76 -0.59
C CYS A 86 -12.57 20.03 -0.05
N PRO A 87 -11.96 20.00 1.15
CA PRO A 87 -11.30 21.18 1.72
C PRO A 87 -10.04 21.59 0.94
N ARG A 88 -9.47 20.66 0.15
CA ARG A 88 -8.23 20.91 -0.62
C ARG A 88 -8.48 21.63 -1.95
N CYS A 89 -9.49 21.24 -2.71
CA CYS A 89 -9.74 21.77 -4.06
C CYS A 89 -11.12 22.40 -4.24
N GLY A 90 -11.97 22.42 -3.21
CA GLY A 90 -13.30 23.01 -3.24
C GLY A 90 -14.34 22.25 -4.06
N THR A 91 -14.01 21.09 -4.63
CA THR A 91 -14.98 20.30 -5.40
C THR A 91 -16.03 19.69 -4.47
N SER A 92 -17.30 19.94 -4.77
CA SER A 92 -18.45 19.36 -4.07
C SER A 92 -19.04 18.17 -4.80
N ALA A 93 -19.62 17.24 -4.04
CA ALA A 93 -20.39 16.11 -4.56
C ALA A 93 -21.63 15.86 -3.69
N PRO A 94 -22.68 15.24 -4.26
CA PRO A 94 -23.82 14.77 -3.47
C PRO A 94 -23.37 13.83 -2.36
N TYR A 95 -24.07 13.85 -1.24
CA TYR A 95 -23.85 12.95 -0.11
C TYR A 95 -25.12 12.17 0.20
N ARG A 96 -24.92 10.89 0.46
CA ARG A 96 -25.89 9.95 1.04
C ARG A 96 -25.19 9.25 2.17
N ASP A 97 -25.96 8.90 3.19
CA ASP A 97 -25.41 8.25 4.38
C ASP A 97 -24.67 6.95 4.03
N VAL A 98 -23.37 6.92 4.31
CA VAL A 98 -22.48 5.80 4.02
C VAL A 98 -22.36 4.81 5.19
N HIS A 99 -22.84 5.15 6.39
CA HIS A 99 -22.69 4.30 7.58
C HIS A 99 -23.29 2.91 7.41
N PRO A 100 -24.49 2.72 6.80
CA PRO A 100 -25.02 1.37 6.59
C PRO A 100 -24.10 0.49 5.73
N ALA A 101 -23.44 1.08 4.72
CA ALA A 101 -22.49 0.37 3.88
C ALA A 101 -21.20 0.02 4.64
N ILE A 102 -20.70 0.95 5.46
CA ILE A 102 -19.52 0.72 6.32
C ILE A 102 -19.81 -0.41 7.32
N GLU A 103 -20.95 -0.39 8.00
CA GLU A 103 -21.33 -1.43 8.96
C GLU A 103 -21.54 -2.80 8.30
N ALA A 104 -22.14 -2.83 7.11
CA ALA A 104 -22.24 -4.06 6.33
C ALA A 104 -20.85 -4.58 5.91
N ALA A 105 -19.94 -3.68 5.52
CA ALA A 105 -18.57 -4.03 5.18
C ALA A 105 -17.78 -4.57 6.37
N LYS A 106 -17.92 -4.02 7.58
CA LYS A 106 -17.27 -4.54 8.79
C LYS A 106 -17.65 -5.99 9.06
N LYS A 107 -18.95 -6.32 8.91
CA LYS A 107 -19.45 -7.69 9.05
C LYS A 107 -18.89 -8.61 7.95
N ALA A 108 -18.97 -8.17 6.69
CA ALA A 108 -18.45 -8.93 5.55
C ALA A 108 -16.94 -9.17 5.64
N TYR A 109 -16.17 -8.20 6.16
CA TYR A 109 -14.75 -8.35 6.43
C TYR A 109 -14.49 -9.48 7.45
N THR A 110 -15.25 -9.50 8.55
CA THR A 110 -15.11 -10.54 9.58
C THR A 110 -15.41 -11.94 9.02
N ASP A 111 -16.40 -12.05 8.13
CA ASP A 111 -16.73 -13.33 7.49
C ASP A 111 -15.64 -13.77 6.49
N ALA A 112 -15.11 -12.82 5.71
CA ALA A 112 -14.01 -13.09 4.77
C ALA A 112 -12.71 -13.48 5.50
N GLU A 113 -12.42 -12.85 6.64
CA GLU A 113 -11.27 -13.16 7.48
C GLU A 113 -11.34 -14.60 8.02
N LYS A 114 -12.53 -15.11 8.37
CA LYS A 114 -12.71 -16.52 8.73
C LYS A 114 -12.58 -17.44 7.52
N ALA A 115 -13.19 -17.05 6.40
CA ALA A 115 -13.19 -17.84 5.17
C ALA A 115 -11.78 -17.99 4.57
N GLN A 116 -10.84 -17.07 4.83
CA GLN A 116 -9.49 -17.10 4.25
C GLN A 116 -8.76 -18.44 4.49
N TYR A 117 -9.05 -19.13 5.59
CA TYR A 117 -8.38 -20.39 5.96
C TYR A 117 -9.07 -21.63 5.39
N THR A 118 -10.36 -21.53 5.05
CA THR A 118 -11.17 -22.68 4.59
C THR A 118 -11.51 -22.62 3.10
N ASP A 119 -11.83 -21.43 2.60
CA ASP A 119 -12.15 -21.16 1.20
C ASP A 119 -11.55 -19.80 0.78
N PRO A 120 -10.25 -19.78 0.39
CA PRO A 120 -9.58 -18.56 -0.04
C PRO A 120 -10.23 -17.90 -1.26
N ARG A 121 -10.90 -18.68 -2.13
CA ARG A 121 -11.56 -18.13 -3.33
C ARG A 121 -12.81 -17.36 -2.93
N LEU A 122 -13.62 -17.90 -2.03
CA LEU A 122 -14.77 -17.21 -1.46
C LEU A 122 -14.34 -15.94 -0.72
N ALA A 123 -13.29 -16.01 0.10
CA ALA A 123 -12.75 -14.83 0.78
C ALA A 123 -12.33 -13.73 -0.21
N ALA A 124 -11.59 -14.07 -1.28
CA ALA A 124 -11.20 -13.11 -2.31
C ALA A 124 -12.40 -12.46 -3.01
N LEU A 125 -13.45 -13.23 -3.32
CA LEU A 125 -14.67 -12.72 -3.92
C LEU A 125 -15.41 -11.76 -2.97
N GLN A 126 -15.59 -12.15 -1.70
CA GLN A 126 -16.22 -11.32 -0.68
C GLN A 126 -15.49 -9.99 -0.48
N LEU A 127 -14.16 -10.03 -0.40
CA LEU A 127 -13.33 -8.83 -0.25
C LEU A 127 -13.41 -7.93 -1.47
N SER A 128 -13.39 -8.49 -2.68
CA SER A 128 -13.53 -7.73 -3.92
C SER A 128 -14.88 -7.01 -3.99
N ASN A 129 -15.96 -7.69 -3.59
CA ASN A 129 -17.30 -7.10 -3.53
C ASN A 129 -17.39 -5.99 -2.47
N LEU A 130 -16.80 -6.20 -1.29
CA LEU A 130 -16.72 -5.20 -0.22
C LEU A 130 -15.98 -3.95 -0.72
N ILE A 131 -14.79 -4.12 -1.31
CA ILE A 131 -13.99 -3.01 -1.83
C ILE A 131 -14.79 -2.23 -2.86
N SER A 132 -15.39 -2.91 -3.85
CA SER A 132 -16.23 -2.28 -4.88
C SER A 132 -17.41 -1.50 -4.28
N ALA A 133 -18.06 -2.06 -3.26
CA ALA A 133 -19.18 -1.44 -2.57
C ALA A 133 -18.78 -0.12 -1.88
N LEU A 134 -17.57 -0.05 -1.32
CA LEU A 134 -17.07 1.12 -0.60
C LEU A 134 -16.37 2.15 -1.50
N THR A 135 -15.90 1.77 -2.69
CA THR A 135 -15.18 2.68 -3.58
C THR A 135 -16.02 3.18 -4.75
N THR A 136 -16.89 2.35 -5.31
CA THR A 136 -17.53 2.59 -6.61
C THR A 136 -19.05 2.64 -6.49
N SER A 137 -19.66 1.72 -5.73
CA SER A 137 -21.12 1.61 -5.62
C SER A 137 -21.78 2.74 -4.80
N LEU A 138 -21.01 3.59 -4.14
CA LEU A 138 -21.54 4.74 -3.38
C LEU A 138 -21.99 5.91 -4.26
N THR A 139 -21.72 5.87 -5.57
CA THR A 139 -22.11 6.91 -6.53
C THR A 139 -23.59 7.31 -6.36
N PRO A 140 -23.93 8.62 -6.27
CA PRO A 140 -23.10 9.79 -6.52
C PRO A 140 -22.23 10.27 -5.34
N THR A 141 -22.31 9.61 -4.18
CA THR A 141 -21.44 9.91 -3.03
C THR A 141 -20.00 9.50 -3.34
N PRO A 142 -18.98 10.29 -2.95
CA PRO A 142 -17.59 9.88 -3.11
C PRO A 142 -17.29 8.56 -2.39
N GLY A 143 -16.41 7.74 -3.00
CA GLY A 143 -15.92 6.51 -2.38
C GLY A 143 -15.05 6.77 -1.15
N LEU A 144 -14.93 5.77 -0.28
CA LEU A 144 -14.04 5.82 0.87
C LEU A 144 -12.55 5.95 0.47
N ALA A 145 -11.76 6.60 1.33
CA ALA A 145 -10.32 6.65 1.21
C ALA A 145 -9.73 5.24 1.31
N PRO A 146 -8.69 4.88 0.52
CA PRO A 146 -8.02 3.57 0.64
C PRO A 146 -7.43 3.30 2.04
N SER A 147 -7.22 4.34 2.83
CA SER A 147 -6.80 4.30 4.23
C SER A 147 -7.95 4.11 5.23
N ALA A 148 -9.20 4.23 4.79
CA ALA A 148 -10.35 4.19 5.68
C ALA A 148 -10.65 2.78 6.17
N TYR A 149 -11.18 2.67 7.39
CA TYR A 149 -11.65 1.40 7.95
C TYR A 149 -13.11 1.12 7.52
N PRO A 150 -13.48 -0.10 7.12
CA PRO A 150 -12.68 -1.33 7.03
C PRO A 150 -11.98 -1.56 5.67
N LEU A 151 -11.97 -0.58 4.78
CA LEU A 151 -11.45 -0.73 3.41
C LEU A 151 -9.95 -1.08 3.39
N TYR A 152 -9.11 -0.41 4.20
CA TYR A 152 -7.68 -0.70 4.26
C TYR A 152 -7.40 -2.14 4.70
N SER A 153 -8.07 -2.60 5.76
CA SER A 153 -7.95 -3.97 6.26
C SER A 153 -8.39 -4.99 5.20
N ALA A 154 -9.49 -4.71 4.48
CA ALA A 154 -9.93 -5.55 3.37
C ALA A 154 -8.91 -5.61 2.21
N LEU A 155 -8.27 -4.49 1.88
CA LEU A 155 -7.21 -4.44 0.86
C LEU A 155 -5.98 -5.27 1.27
N GLN A 156 -5.57 -5.21 2.55
CA GLN A 156 -4.44 -6.00 3.06
C GLN A 156 -4.74 -7.51 3.03
N LEU A 157 -5.94 -7.90 3.45
CA LEU A 157 -6.35 -9.30 3.43
C LEU A 157 -6.48 -9.82 1.99
N LEU A 158 -7.08 -9.04 1.09
CA LEU A 158 -7.22 -9.43 -0.32
C LEU A 158 -5.84 -9.61 -0.98
N LEU A 159 -4.92 -8.69 -0.74
CA LEU A 159 -3.55 -8.79 -1.22
C LEU A 159 -2.89 -10.08 -0.72
N THR A 160 -3.05 -10.39 0.56
CA THR A 160 -2.52 -11.61 1.17
C THR A 160 -3.08 -12.86 0.47
N VAL A 161 -4.40 -12.95 0.29
CA VAL A 161 -5.06 -14.09 -0.37
C VAL A 161 -4.61 -14.24 -1.83
N GLN A 162 -4.48 -13.13 -2.56
CA GLN A 162 -4.02 -13.12 -3.95
C GLN A 162 -2.58 -13.59 -4.08
N LEU A 163 -1.68 -13.14 -3.19
CA LEU A 163 -0.28 -13.56 -3.16
C LEU A 163 -0.15 -15.06 -2.89
N HIS A 164 -0.90 -15.60 -1.91
CA HIS A 164 -0.92 -17.04 -1.63
C HIS A 164 -1.48 -17.87 -2.79
N SER A 165 -2.39 -17.29 -3.57
CA SER A 165 -2.99 -17.94 -4.74
C SER A 165 -2.21 -17.67 -6.03
N HIS A 166 -1.02 -17.07 -5.96
CA HIS A 166 -0.18 -16.69 -7.10
C HIS A 166 -0.88 -15.80 -8.16
N GLN A 167 -1.89 -15.03 -7.76
CA GLN A 167 -2.61 -14.10 -8.64
C GLN A 167 -1.86 -12.76 -8.71
N PHE A 168 -0.64 -12.77 -9.26
CA PHE A 168 0.28 -11.61 -9.18
C PHE A 168 -0.22 -10.34 -9.87
N GLU A 169 -0.90 -10.47 -11.02
CA GLU A 169 -1.51 -9.31 -11.70
C GLU A 169 -2.59 -8.64 -10.84
N ALA A 170 -3.47 -9.43 -10.24
CA ALA A 170 -4.49 -8.91 -9.33
C ALA A 170 -3.85 -8.34 -8.04
N ALA A 171 -2.81 -9.00 -7.52
CA ALA A 171 -2.04 -8.54 -6.37
C ALA A 171 -1.34 -7.20 -6.66
N LEU A 172 -0.85 -6.97 -7.88
CA LEU A 172 -0.23 -5.72 -8.26
C LEU A 172 -1.22 -4.56 -8.20
N ALA A 173 -2.42 -4.74 -8.76
CA ALA A 173 -3.50 -3.75 -8.68
C ALA A 173 -3.88 -3.46 -7.22
N THR A 174 -4.10 -4.51 -6.42
CA THR A 174 -4.49 -4.38 -5.00
C THR A 174 -3.40 -3.72 -4.17
N SER A 175 -2.13 -4.11 -4.35
CA SER A 175 -0.98 -3.53 -3.62
C SER A 175 -0.78 -2.05 -3.93
N SER A 176 -1.04 -1.60 -5.16
CA SER A 176 -1.00 -0.18 -5.52
C SER A 176 -2.02 0.64 -4.72
N VAL A 177 -3.25 0.15 -4.61
CA VAL A 177 -4.31 0.82 -3.83
C VAL A 177 -4.01 0.77 -2.34
N ALA A 178 -3.60 -0.38 -1.82
CA ALA A 178 -3.20 -0.55 -0.42
C ALA A 178 -2.03 0.38 -0.05
N LEU A 179 -1.04 0.54 -0.94
CA LEU A 179 0.12 1.39 -0.70
C LEU A 179 -0.27 2.87 -0.58
N ARG A 180 -1.24 3.34 -1.37
CA ARG A 180 -1.79 4.69 -1.21
C ARG A 180 -2.44 4.87 0.17
N GLY A 181 -3.20 3.89 0.64
CA GLY A 181 -3.79 3.91 1.98
C GLY A 181 -2.71 3.91 3.07
N ALA A 182 -1.72 3.03 2.97
CA ALA A 182 -0.65 2.89 3.94
C ALA A 182 0.18 4.18 4.12
N ARG A 183 0.45 4.91 3.02
CA ARG A 183 1.17 6.19 3.05
C ARG A 183 0.44 7.28 3.83
N ALA A 184 -0.89 7.21 3.92
CA ALA A 184 -1.67 8.15 4.73
C ALA A 184 -1.72 7.75 6.22
N LEU A 185 -1.48 6.47 6.54
CA LEU A 185 -1.64 5.91 7.88
C LEU A 185 -0.33 5.84 8.65
N PHE A 186 0.75 5.45 7.98
CA PHE A 186 2.00 5.07 8.61
C PHE A 186 3.12 6.05 8.26
N PRO A 187 3.93 6.46 9.25
CA PRO A 187 5.07 7.33 8.99
C PRO A 187 6.15 6.61 8.18
N SER A 188 7.10 7.40 7.65
CA SER A 188 8.30 6.86 7.02
C SER A 188 9.03 5.89 7.96
N GLY A 189 9.60 4.83 7.40
CA GLY A 189 10.26 3.78 8.18
C GLY A 189 9.33 2.86 8.97
N HIS A 190 8.01 3.04 8.97
CA HIS A 190 7.13 2.08 9.67
C HIS A 190 7.20 0.68 9.02
N PRO A 191 7.32 -0.42 9.79
CA PRO A 191 7.50 -1.77 9.24
C PRO A 191 6.41 -2.22 8.27
N VAL A 192 5.14 -1.89 8.54
CA VAL A 192 4.02 -2.22 7.64
C VAL A 192 4.16 -1.51 6.28
N LEU A 193 4.59 -0.24 6.29
CA LEU A 193 4.81 0.52 5.07
C LEU A 193 6.02 -0.02 4.29
N ALA A 194 7.12 -0.34 4.99
CA ALA A 194 8.31 -0.93 4.39
C ALA A 194 8.01 -2.27 3.71
N LEU A 195 7.24 -3.15 4.39
CA LEU A 195 6.81 -4.43 3.84
C LEU A 195 5.94 -4.24 2.60
N LEU A 196 4.93 -3.37 2.67
CA LEU A 196 4.01 -3.16 1.54
C LEU A 196 4.71 -2.52 0.33
N MET A 197 5.63 -1.56 0.56
CA MET A 197 6.46 -1.00 -0.50
C MET A 197 7.33 -2.06 -1.16
N THR A 198 7.94 -2.94 -0.36
CA THR A 198 8.73 -4.06 -0.85
C THR A 198 7.89 -5.02 -1.68
N THR A 199 6.72 -5.43 -1.18
CA THR A 199 5.79 -6.30 -1.90
C THR A 199 5.36 -5.68 -3.23
N HIS A 200 4.96 -4.41 -3.23
CA HIS A 200 4.56 -3.71 -4.44
C HIS A 200 5.72 -3.59 -5.46
N ALA A 201 6.91 -3.20 -5.01
CA ALA A 201 8.09 -3.08 -5.87
C ALA A 201 8.47 -4.43 -6.49
N ARG A 202 8.39 -5.53 -5.73
CA ARG A 202 8.64 -6.89 -6.24
C ARG A 202 7.62 -7.30 -7.30
N LEU A 203 6.34 -7.00 -7.09
CA LEU A 203 5.29 -7.28 -8.07
C LEU A 203 5.52 -6.48 -9.36
N LEU A 204 5.92 -5.21 -9.27
CA LEU A 204 6.28 -4.40 -10.44
C LEU A 204 7.44 -5.00 -11.25
N THR A 205 8.42 -5.59 -10.56
CA THR A 205 9.64 -6.12 -11.18
C THR A 205 9.53 -7.59 -11.55
N THR A 206 8.36 -8.20 -11.40
CA THR A 206 8.17 -9.61 -11.77
C THR A 206 8.05 -9.70 -13.30
N PRO A 207 8.95 -10.41 -14.00
CA PRO A 207 8.81 -10.61 -15.42
C PRO A 207 7.54 -11.45 -15.72
N PRO A 208 6.91 -11.26 -16.88
CA PRO A 208 5.80 -12.13 -17.28
C PRO A 208 6.26 -13.59 -17.32
N ALA A 209 5.34 -14.52 -17.08
CA ALA A 209 5.66 -15.95 -17.18
C ALA A 209 6.17 -16.26 -18.60
N SER A 210 7.29 -16.98 -18.70
CA SER A 210 7.82 -17.40 -19.99
C SER A 210 6.82 -18.34 -20.66
N ASP A 211 6.20 -17.88 -21.73
CA ASP A 211 5.25 -18.64 -22.53
C ASP A 211 5.89 -18.95 -23.89
N PRO A 212 6.20 -20.22 -24.21
CA PRO A 212 6.74 -20.60 -25.51
C PRO A 212 5.83 -20.22 -26.69
N ALA A 213 4.52 -20.06 -26.46
CA ALA A 213 3.59 -19.60 -27.48
C ALA A 213 3.69 -18.08 -27.73
N HIS A 214 4.19 -17.31 -26.76
CA HIS A 214 4.28 -15.85 -26.80
C HIS A 214 5.65 -15.34 -26.29
N PRO A 215 6.78 -15.77 -26.88
CA PRO A 215 8.12 -15.38 -26.44
C PRO A 215 8.37 -13.87 -26.56
N GLU A 216 7.58 -13.16 -27.36
CA GLU A 216 7.64 -11.72 -27.52
C GLU A 216 7.32 -10.96 -26.22
N GLN A 217 6.53 -11.52 -25.29
CA GLN A 217 6.16 -10.81 -24.05
C GLN A 217 7.37 -10.65 -23.12
N GLU A 218 8.14 -11.71 -22.97
CA GLU A 218 9.38 -11.68 -22.18
C GLU A 218 10.40 -10.75 -22.85
N MET A 219 10.57 -10.84 -24.17
CA MET A 219 11.43 -9.92 -24.92
C MET A 219 10.99 -8.46 -24.75
N GLN A 220 9.70 -8.16 -24.84
CA GLN A 220 9.15 -6.81 -24.66
C GLN A 220 9.44 -6.28 -23.25
N TYR A 221 9.28 -7.12 -22.22
CA TYR A 221 9.64 -6.77 -20.85
C TYR A 221 11.12 -6.37 -20.74
N TRP A 222 12.04 -7.21 -21.25
CA TRP A 222 13.48 -6.93 -21.20
C TRP A 222 13.87 -5.69 -22.00
N MET A 223 13.17 -5.42 -23.11
CA MET A 223 13.39 -4.25 -23.97
C MET A 223 12.76 -2.95 -23.44
N ALA A 224 11.82 -3.01 -22.50
CA ALA A 224 11.13 -1.86 -21.91
C ALA A 224 12.00 -1.13 -20.86
N THR A 225 13.19 -0.66 -21.26
CA THR A 225 14.17 -0.08 -20.32
C THR A 225 13.63 1.09 -19.51
N ASP A 226 12.78 1.94 -20.08
CA ASP A 226 12.30 3.13 -19.40
C ASP A 226 11.35 2.76 -18.26
N ARG A 227 10.54 1.72 -18.49
CA ARG A 227 9.71 1.12 -17.44
C ARG A 227 10.59 0.55 -16.32
N ARG A 228 11.62 -0.21 -16.68
CA ARG A 228 12.52 -0.83 -15.71
C ARG A 228 13.32 0.18 -14.88
N VAL A 229 13.67 1.34 -15.45
CA VAL A 229 14.25 2.45 -14.68
C VAL A 229 13.27 2.94 -13.61
N ALA A 230 11.98 3.08 -13.94
CA ALA A 230 10.96 3.44 -12.95
C ALA A 230 10.79 2.35 -11.88
N ASP A 231 10.88 1.08 -12.26
CA ASP A 231 10.80 -0.05 -11.33
C ASP A 231 12.01 -0.09 -10.37
N VAL A 232 13.22 0.23 -10.85
CA VAL A 232 14.41 0.41 -10.00
C VAL A 232 14.19 1.53 -8.98
N HIS A 233 13.60 2.66 -9.39
CA HIS A 233 13.28 3.73 -8.44
C HIS A 233 12.31 3.26 -7.35
N ALA A 234 11.33 2.42 -7.69
CA ALA A 234 10.42 1.84 -6.71
C ALA A 234 11.15 0.91 -5.72
N LEU A 235 12.06 0.04 -6.22
CA LEU A 235 12.90 -0.82 -5.37
C LEU A 235 13.81 -0.01 -4.43
N VAL A 236 14.47 1.04 -4.95
CA VAL A 236 15.34 1.92 -4.15
C VAL A 236 14.53 2.65 -3.08
N ALA A 237 13.32 3.12 -3.41
CA ALA A 237 12.43 3.73 -2.43
C ALA A 237 12.03 2.73 -1.33
N ALA A 238 11.67 1.50 -1.70
CA ALA A 238 11.36 0.45 -0.73
C ALA A 238 12.56 0.12 0.18
N LEU A 239 13.77 0.02 -0.40
CA LEU A 239 15.00 -0.26 0.34
C LEU A 239 15.26 0.80 1.43
N LYS A 240 15.10 2.09 1.11
CA LYS A 240 15.25 3.16 2.10
C LYS A 240 14.31 3.00 3.30
N HIS A 241 13.05 2.61 3.06
CA HIS A 241 12.10 2.36 4.14
C HIS A 241 12.46 1.12 4.97
N VAL A 242 12.94 0.06 4.32
CA VAL A 242 13.39 -1.18 4.98
C VAL A 242 14.59 -0.93 5.89
N GLU A 243 15.55 -0.11 5.46
CA GLU A 243 16.73 0.23 6.27
C GLU A 243 16.38 0.99 7.55
N VAL A 244 15.39 1.87 7.50
CA VAL A 244 14.87 2.57 8.68
C VAL A 244 14.05 1.61 9.55
N ALA A 245 13.14 0.84 8.94
CA ALA A 245 12.20 -0.01 9.65
C ALA A 245 12.88 -1.10 10.50
N PHE A 246 13.98 -1.68 9.99
CA PHE A 246 14.62 -2.83 10.62
C PHE A 246 16.03 -2.54 11.15
N GLY A 247 16.54 -1.32 10.94
CA GLY A 247 17.83 -0.87 11.49
C GLY A 247 19.01 -1.79 11.12
N ASP A 248 20.10 -1.70 11.87
CA ASP A 248 21.33 -2.49 11.75
C ASP A 248 21.35 -3.77 12.60
N GLY A 249 20.33 -3.98 13.44
CA GLY A 249 20.23 -5.10 14.38
C GLY A 249 19.67 -6.40 13.79
N SER A 250 19.38 -6.45 12.49
CA SER A 250 18.82 -7.65 11.86
C SER A 250 19.92 -8.68 11.59
N GLN A 251 19.73 -9.88 12.15
CA GLN A 251 20.61 -11.05 11.96
C GLN A 251 19.91 -12.02 11.01
N GLY A 252 20.64 -12.61 10.05
CA GLY A 252 20.08 -13.53 9.05
C GLY A 252 21.14 -14.13 8.13
N GLU A 253 20.79 -15.17 7.38
CA GLU A 253 21.71 -15.78 6.41
C GLU A 253 22.00 -14.78 5.27
N GLY A 254 23.28 -14.51 5.01
CA GLY A 254 23.70 -13.54 3.99
C GLY A 254 23.73 -12.07 4.43
N VAL A 255 23.39 -11.76 5.70
CA VAL A 255 23.51 -10.40 6.25
C VAL A 255 24.94 -10.13 6.68
N ARG A 256 25.57 -9.10 6.09
CA ARG A 256 26.91 -8.66 6.51
C ARG A 256 26.82 -7.89 7.83
N PRO A 257 27.82 -7.99 8.74
CA PRO A 257 27.87 -7.16 9.94
C PRO A 257 27.74 -5.66 9.60
N GLY A 258 26.80 -4.97 10.26
CA GLY A 258 26.52 -3.55 10.02
C GLY A 258 25.59 -3.25 8.84
N MET A 259 25.01 -4.26 8.19
CA MET A 259 24.05 -4.08 7.12
C MET A 259 22.67 -3.72 7.67
N LYS A 260 22.16 -2.53 7.29
CA LYS A 260 20.81 -2.10 7.64
C LYS A 260 19.75 -2.87 6.85
N GLY A 261 18.62 -3.16 7.48
CA GLY A 261 17.45 -3.74 6.83
C GLY A 261 17.44 -5.27 6.65
N GLY A 262 18.52 -5.96 7.05
CA GLY A 262 18.59 -7.42 7.12
C GLY A 262 18.42 -8.12 5.78
N GLU A 263 17.85 -9.33 5.82
CA GLU A 263 17.61 -10.18 4.64
C GLU A 263 16.73 -9.48 3.59
N MET A 264 15.75 -8.69 4.03
CA MET A 264 14.85 -7.97 3.12
C MET A 264 15.62 -6.89 2.32
N ALA A 265 16.52 -6.16 2.97
CA ALA A 265 17.38 -5.20 2.28
C ALA A 265 18.38 -5.91 1.35
N ALA A 266 18.95 -7.04 1.76
CA ALA A 266 19.85 -7.83 0.92
C ALA A 266 19.15 -8.31 -0.36
N MET A 267 17.92 -8.82 -0.24
CA MET A 267 17.09 -9.22 -1.38
C MET A 267 16.78 -8.03 -2.30
N LEU A 268 16.37 -6.88 -1.76
CA LEU A 268 16.11 -5.68 -2.57
C LEU A 268 17.35 -5.20 -3.32
N ARG A 269 18.54 -5.24 -2.70
CA ARG A 269 19.80 -4.87 -3.36
C ARG A 269 20.16 -5.80 -4.51
N THR A 270 19.93 -7.10 -4.33
CA THR A 270 20.09 -8.07 -5.42
C THR A 270 19.14 -7.76 -6.56
N LEU A 271 17.84 -7.57 -6.28
CA LEU A 271 16.86 -7.21 -7.32
C LEU A 271 17.20 -5.90 -8.04
N ILE A 272 17.70 -4.88 -7.33
CA ILE A 272 18.13 -3.62 -7.94
C ILE A 272 19.26 -3.89 -8.94
N ARG A 273 20.29 -4.63 -8.53
CA ARG A 273 21.42 -4.96 -9.40
C ARG A 273 20.96 -5.74 -10.64
N ASP A 274 20.12 -6.76 -10.45
CA ASP A 274 19.61 -7.58 -11.57
C ASP A 274 18.80 -6.72 -12.56
N GLN A 275 18.04 -5.74 -12.05
CA GLN A 275 17.31 -4.80 -12.89
C GLN A 275 18.24 -3.85 -13.65
N GLU A 276 19.27 -3.32 -13.00
CA GLU A 276 20.29 -2.45 -13.62
C GLU A 276 21.07 -3.17 -14.73
N GLU A 277 21.53 -4.40 -14.47
CA GLU A 277 22.22 -5.23 -15.45
C GLU A 277 21.34 -5.50 -16.68
N GLY A 278 20.06 -5.83 -16.46
CA GLY A 278 19.15 -6.03 -17.57
C GLY A 278 18.85 -4.75 -18.35
N ILE A 279 18.82 -3.57 -17.71
CA ILE A 279 18.66 -2.28 -18.41
C ILE A 279 19.87 -2.04 -19.32
N GLU A 280 21.07 -2.31 -18.83
CA GLU A 280 22.30 -2.19 -19.61
C GLU A 280 22.29 -3.14 -20.81
N MET A 281 21.92 -4.40 -20.60
CA MET A 281 21.77 -5.39 -21.66
C MET A 281 20.76 -4.94 -22.74
N GLY A 282 19.58 -4.47 -22.33
CA GLY A 282 18.55 -3.97 -23.26
C GLY A 282 19.02 -2.75 -24.07
N ARG A 283 19.81 -1.85 -23.46
CA ARG A 283 20.43 -0.72 -24.18
C ARG A 283 21.44 -1.19 -25.22
N ARG A 284 22.32 -2.14 -24.88
CA ARG A 284 23.31 -2.71 -25.80
C ARG A 284 22.64 -3.41 -26.99
N MET A 285 21.60 -4.21 -26.73
CA MET A 285 20.86 -4.91 -27.80
C MET A 285 20.20 -3.96 -28.78
N ARG A 286 19.55 -2.88 -28.30
CA ARG A 286 18.95 -1.87 -29.20
C ARG A 286 20.00 -1.14 -30.03
N ALA A 287 21.16 -0.82 -29.44
CA ALA A 287 22.27 -0.22 -30.18
C ALA A 287 22.80 -1.15 -31.29
N SER A 288 22.98 -2.44 -31.01
CA SER A 288 23.41 -3.40 -32.03
C SER A 288 22.38 -3.61 -33.15
N MET A 289 21.09 -3.66 -32.82
CA MET A 289 20.01 -3.77 -33.82
C MET A 289 19.95 -2.53 -34.72
N ALA A 290 20.11 -1.33 -34.15
CA ALA A 290 20.17 -0.09 -34.93
C ALA A 290 21.38 -0.06 -35.88
N ALA A 291 22.55 -0.52 -35.42
CA ALA A 291 23.75 -0.59 -36.24
C ALA A 291 23.61 -1.59 -37.41
N GLN A 292 23.00 -2.76 -37.18
CA GLN A 292 22.73 -3.74 -38.23
C GLN A 292 21.73 -3.22 -39.28
N GLN A 293 20.68 -2.52 -38.85
CA GLN A 293 19.72 -1.90 -39.78
C GLN A 293 20.36 -0.80 -40.64
N GLN A 294 21.31 -0.04 -40.10
CA GLN A 294 22.07 0.95 -40.87
C GLN A 294 22.98 0.28 -41.92
N GLN A 295 23.62 -0.84 -41.56
CA GLN A 295 24.46 -1.61 -42.50
C GLN A 295 23.67 -2.28 -43.62
N GLN A 296 22.41 -2.67 -43.38
CA GLN A 296 21.55 -3.26 -44.42
C GLN A 296 20.94 -2.23 -45.39
N ARG A 297 21.02 -0.93 -45.05
CA ARG A 297 20.49 0.17 -45.87
C ARG A 297 21.58 0.90 -46.67
N ALA A 298 22.86 0.59 -46.42
CA ALA A 298 24.02 1.11 -47.14
C ALA A 298 24.46 0.11 -48.22
#